data_AF-A0A928ZGK6-F1
#
_entry.id   AF-A0A928ZGK6-F1
#
_cell.length_a   1.000
_cell.length_b   1.000
_cell.length_c   1.000
_cell.angle_alpha   90.00
_cell.angle_beta   90.00
_cell.angle_gamma   90.00
#
_symmetry.space_group_name_H-M   'P 1'
#
loop_
_entity.id
_entity.type
_entity.pdbx_description
1 polymer ?
#
loop_
_entity_poly.entity_id
_entity_poly.type
_entity_poly.pdbx_seq_one_letter_code
_entity_poly.pdbx_strand_id
1 'polypeptide(L)'
;MNTTVELPSGKILDIARFIALIPDSNSNYQLILEGYPNPINLEVSDVQSLKKILELDKGKTGNFSQSGWDKEQQIQKNQKAIALLAKRIEKHHNMSEEEAREREELFEEFKQIVDAQRPPGQKLYSQS
;
A
#
# COMPACT_ATOMS: atom_id res chain seq x y z
N MET A 1 0.63 27.36 -19.58
CA MET A 1 -0.08 26.25 -20.25
C MET A 1 -1.55 26.41 -19.93
N ASN A 2 -2.43 26.46 -20.93
CA ASN A 2 -3.87 26.60 -20.66
C ASN A 2 -4.37 25.28 -20.08
N THR A 3 -4.61 25.26 -18.78
CA THR A 3 -5.15 24.14 -17.99
C THR A 3 -6.68 24.21 -17.91
N THR A 4 -7.30 24.96 -18.81
CA THR A 4 -8.75 25.09 -18.87
C THR A 4 -9.33 23.96 -19.72
N VAL A 5 -10.30 23.26 -19.16
CA VAL A 5 -10.94 22.08 -19.73
C VAL A 5 -12.44 22.30 -19.76
N GLU A 6 -13.06 22.01 -20.90
CA GLU A 6 -14.51 21.95 -21.02
C GLU A 6 -14.99 20.52 -20.80
N LEU A 7 -15.93 20.36 -19.88
CA LEU A 7 -16.59 19.09 -19.59
C LEU A 7 -17.80 18.86 -20.51
N PRO A 8 -18.24 17.60 -20.69
CA PRO A 8 -19.44 17.27 -21.48
C PRO A 8 -20.72 18.01 -21.06
N SER A 9 -20.86 18.37 -19.79
CA SER A 9 -21.97 19.18 -19.30
C SER A 9 -21.91 20.67 -19.71
N GLY A 10 -20.86 21.09 -20.42
CA GLY A 10 -20.58 22.48 -20.79
C GLY A 10 -19.90 23.29 -19.67
N LYS A 11 -19.54 22.65 -18.54
CA LYS A 11 -18.79 23.30 -17.46
C LYS A 11 -17.33 23.48 -17.87
N ILE A 12 -16.83 24.71 -17.75
CA ILE A 12 -15.43 25.04 -18.00
C ILE A 12 -14.69 25.11 -16.66
N LEU A 13 -13.62 24.34 -16.52
CA LEU A 13 -12.85 24.20 -15.29
C LEU A 13 -11.37 24.50 -15.53
N ASP A 14 -10.74 25.18 -14.58
CA ASP A 14 -9.28 25.26 -14.53
C ASP A 14 -8.72 24.11 -13.67
N ILE A 15 -8.18 23.09 -14.33
CA ILE A 15 -7.64 21.91 -13.64
C ILE A 15 -6.31 22.18 -12.94
N ALA A 16 -5.67 23.35 -13.14
CA ALA A 16 -4.47 23.71 -12.36
C ALA A 16 -4.79 23.87 -10.86
N ARG A 17 -6.05 24.13 -10.52
CA ARG A 17 -6.52 24.33 -9.14
C ARG A 17 -7.13 23.05 -8.56
N PHE A 18 -6.94 21.89 -9.18
CA PHE A 18 -7.49 20.63 -8.69
C PHE A 18 -6.91 20.26 -7.32
N ILE A 19 -7.78 20.06 -6.32
CA ILE A 19 -7.39 19.52 -5.01
C ILE A 19 -7.82 18.06 -4.87
N ALA A 20 -9.12 17.80 -5.02
CA ALA A 20 -9.68 16.48 -4.73
C ALA A 20 -10.97 16.22 -5.50
N LEU A 21 -11.24 14.94 -5.73
CA LEU A 21 -12.50 14.43 -6.28
C LEU A 21 -13.06 13.38 -5.32
N ILE A 22 -14.18 13.68 -4.67
CA ILE A 22 -14.76 12.84 -3.61
C ILE A 22 -16.05 12.20 -4.12
N PRO A 23 -16.22 10.87 -4.00
CA PRO A 23 -17.48 10.21 -4.31
C PRO A 23 -18.53 10.48 -3.21
N ASP A 24 -19.75 10.80 -3.62
CA ASP A 24 -20.91 10.94 -2.75
C ASP A 24 -21.79 9.67 -2.84
N SER A 25 -22.61 9.46 -1.82
CA SER A 25 -23.43 8.26 -1.59
C SER A 25 -24.38 7.92 -2.75
N ASN A 26 -24.73 8.91 -3.56
CA ASN A 26 -25.67 8.79 -4.68
C ASN A 26 -24.98 8.64 -6.06
N SER A 27 -23.75 8.12 -6.11
CA SER A 27 -22.95 8.01 -7.36
C SER A 27 -22.59 9.36 -8.01
N ASN A 28 -22.82 10.46 -7.28
CA ASN A 28 -22.38 11.80 -7.64
C ASN A 28 -20.95 12.01 -7.15
N TYR A 29 -20.25 12.99 -7.72
CA TYR A 29 -18.91 13.33 -7.29
C TYR A 29 -18.82 14.81 -6.97
N GLN A 30 -18.08 15.13 -5.91
CA GLN A 30 -17.76 16.48 -5.50
C GLN A 30 -16.33 16.81 -5.89
N LEU A 31 -16.18 17.80 -6.75
CA LEU A 31 -14.89 18.37 -7.14
C LEU A 31 -14.53 19.53 -6.22
N ILE A 32 -13.35 19.47 -5.62
CA ILE A 32 -12.78 20.54 -4.79
C ILE A 32 -11.67 21.22 -5.58
N LEU A 33 -11.79 22.54 -5.72
CA LEU A 33 -10.80 23.39 -6.34
C LEU A 33 -10.18 24.33 -5.31
N GLU A 34 -8.87 24.58 -5.44
CA GLU A 34 -8.13 25.48 -4.58
C GLU A 34 -8.70 26.89 -4.63
N GLY A 35 -8.96 27.48 -3.46
CA GLY A 35 -9.53 28.83 -3.34
C GLY A 35 -10.99 28.96 -3.75
N TYR A 36 -11.71 27.85 -3.92
CA TYR A 36 -13.16 27.85 -4.11
C TYR A 36 -13.85 27.25 -2.87
N PRO A 37 -14.78 27.99 -2.23
CA PRO A 37 -15.27 27.63 -0.89
C PRO A 37 -16.26 26.45 -0.87
N ASN A 38 -16.91 26.16 -2.01
CA ASN A 38 -17.99 25.17 -2.09
C ASN A 38 -17.63 24.05 -3.07
N PRO A 39 -17.80 22.76 -2.72
CA PRO A 39 -17.60 21.68 -3.68
C PRO A 39 -18.52 21.79 -4.89
N ILE A 40 -17.99 21.48 -6.08
CA ILE A 40 -18.76 21.47 -7.33
C ILE A 40 -19.29 20.07 -7.56
N ASN A 41 -20.62 19.93 -7.63
CA ASN A 41 -21.26 18.67 -8.00
C ASN A 41 -21.03 18.38 -9.50
N LEU A 42 -20.44 17.22 -9.76
CA LEU A 42 -20.18 16.71 -11.09
C LEU A 42 -21.07 15.50 -11.39
N GLU A 43 -21.51 15.45 -12.65
CA GLU A 43 -22.22 14.31 -13.20
C GLU A 43 -21.23 13.18 -13.54
N VAL A 44 -21.74 11.96 -13.68
CA VAL A 44 -20.93 10.79 -13.98
C VAL A 44 -20.16 10.95 -15.30
N SER A 45 -20.77 11.57 -16.32
CA SER A 45 -20.18 11.85 -17.64
C SER A 45 -18.96 12.79 -17.53
N ASP A 46 -19.10 13.86 -16.75
CA ASP A 46 -18.04 14.83 -16.46
C ASP A 46 -16.87 14.18 -15.74
N VAL A 47 -17.16 13.33 -14.75
CA VAL A 47 -16.16 12.63 -13.95
C VAL A 47 -15.29 11.70 -14.79
N GLN A 48 -15.89 10.96 -15.73
CA GLN A 48 -15.13 10.08 -16.61
C GLN A 48 -14.17 10.88 -17.51
N SER A 49 -14.65 12.01 -18.03
CA SER A 49 -13.82 12.91 -18.85
C SER A 49 -12.68 13.51 -18.02
N LEU A 50 -12.98 13.95 -16.80
CA LEU A 50 -12.02 14.55 -15.89
C LEU A 50 -10.96 13.53 -15.40
N LYS A 51 -11.35 12.29 -15.12
CA LYS A 51 -10.40 11.19 -14.81
C LYS A 51 -9.42 10.91 -15.93
N LYS A 52 -9.91 10.91 -17.18
CA LYS A 52 -9.07 10.71 -18.37
C LYS A 52 -8.07 11.85 -18.56
N ILE A 53 -8.52 13.09 -18.33
CA ILE A 53 -7.70 14.30 -18.50
C ILE A 53 -6.64 14.43 -17.41
N LEU A 54 -6.98 14.09 -16.16
CA LEU A 54 -6.01 14.04 -15.06
C LEU A 54 -5.09 12.82 -15.12
N GLU A 55 -5.22 11.97 -16.14
CA GLU A 55 -4.45 10.74 -16.30
C GLU A 55 -4.50 9.81 -15.07
N LEU A 56 -5.56 9.92 -14.26
CA LEU A 56 -5.74 9.16 -13.01
C LEU A 56 -5.79 7.64 -13.24
N ASP A 57 -6.06 7.22 -14.48
CA ASP A 57 -6.08 5.82 -14.91
C ASP A 57 -4.76 5.36 -15.57
N LYS A 58 -3.79 6.25 -15.84
CA LYS A 58 -2.49 5.84 -16.41
C LYS A 58 -1.61 5.03 -15.45
N GLY A 59 -1.94 5.00 -14.16
CA GLY A 59 -1.36 4.09 -13.17
C GLY A 59 -2.15 2.79 -12.95
N LYS A 60 -3.33 2.63 -13.59
CA LYS A 60 -4.21 1.46 -13.46
C LYS A 60 -4.11 0.49 -14.64
N THR A 61 -2.97 0.47 -15.33
CA THR A 61 -2.55 -0.64 -16.19
C THR A 61 -1.73 -1.68 -15.43
N GLY A 62 -1.58 -1.54 -14.11
CA GLY A 62 -1.51 -2.72 -13.25
C GLY A 62 -2.94 -3.23 -13.09
N ASN A 63 -3.24 -4.42 -13.62
CA ASN A 63 -4.45 -5.17 -13.28
C ASN A 63 -4.51 -5.39 -11.76
N PHE A 64 -4.96 -4.39 -11.01
CA PHE A 64 -5.71 -4.60 -9.77
C PHE A 64 -7.17 -4.76 -10.20
N SER A 65 -7.41 -5.75 -11.07
CA SER A 65 -8.65 -6.47 -10.92
C SER A 65 -8.65 -6.92 -9.48
N GLN A 66 -9.67 -6.49 -8.77
CA GLN A 66 -10.17 -7.09 -7.55
C GLN A 66 -10.67 -8.51 -7.89
N SER A 67 -9.82 -9.30 -8.55
CA SER A 67 -9.96 -10.68 -8.96
C SER A 67 -9.38 -11.46 -7.81
N GLY A 68 -10.26 -11.79 -6.87
CA GLY A 68 -10.11 -12.71 -5.76
C GLY A 68 -8.68 -13.08 -5.39
N TRP A 69 -8.29 -12.68 -4.18
CA TRP A 69 -7.47 -13.57 -3.37
C TRP A 69 -8.28 -14.85 -3.15
N ASP A 70 -8.28 -15.74 -4.13
CA ASP A 70 -8.83 -17.07 -4.01
C ASP A 70 -7.94 -17.79 -3.00
N LYS A 71 -8.47 -17.88 -1.78
CA LYS A 71 -7.78 -18.41 -0.61
C LYS A 71 -7.31 -19.83 -0.89
N GLU A 72 -8.13 -20.61 -1.58
CA GLU A 72 -7.84 -21.99 -1.94
C GLU A 72 -6.66 -22.07 -2.92
N GLN A 73 -6.62 -21.20 -3.93
CA GLN A 73 -5.48 -21.13 -4.86
C GLN A 73 -4.18 -20.66 -4.19
N GLN A 74 -4.27 -19.71 -3.25
CA GLN A 74 -3.09 -19.27 -2.49
C GLN A 74 -2.58 -20.35 -1.56
N ILE A 75 -3.47 -21.07 -0.87
CA ILE A 75 -3.09 -22.22 -0.05
C ILE A 75 -2.40 -23.27 -0.92
N GLN A 76 -2.95 -23.59 -2.10
CA GLN A 76 -2.32 -24.52 -3.05
C GLN A 76 -0.91 -24.06 -3.46
N LYS A 77 -0.75 -22.79 -3.85
CA LYS A 77 0.57 -22.23 -4.20
C LYS A 77 1.56 -22.28 -3.04
N ASN A 78 1.07 -22.07 -1.82
CA ASN A 78 1.90 -21.99 -0.61
C ASN A 78 2.09 -23.33 0.11
N GLN A 79 1.54 -24.44 -0.39
CA GLN A 79 1.64 -25.77 0.26
C GLN A 79 3.08 -26.14 0.64
N LYS A 80 4.05 -25.88 -0.24
CA LYS A 80 5.47 -26.16 0.04
C LYS A 80 6.01 -25.32 1.19
N ALA A 81 5.67 -24.03 1.22
CA ALA A 81 6.06 -23.12 2.29
C ALA A 81 5.42 -23.51 3.63
N ILE A 82 4.14 -23.90 3.61
CA ILE A 82 3.40 -24.39 4.78
C ILE A 82 4.05 -25.67 5.32
N ALA A 83 4.42 -26.62 4.45
CA ALA A 83 5.10 -27.85 4.87
C ALA A 83 6.48 -27.58 5.48
N LEU A 84 7.25 -26.63 4.92
CA LEU A 84 8.54 -26.23 5.48
C LEU A 84 8.37 -25.55 6.85
N LEU A 85 7.34 -24.72 6.99
CA LEU A 85 7.01 -24.06 8.25
C LEU A 85 6.62 -25.09 9.32
N ALA A 86 5.78 -26.07 8.98
CA ALA A 86 5.40 -27.15 9.90
C ALA A 86 6.61 -27.92 10.42
N LYS A 87 7.56 -28.29 9.54
CA LYS A 87 8.82 -28.93 9.95
C LYS A 87 9.67 -28.06 10.88
N ARG A 88 9.71 -26.74 10.64
CA ARG A 88 10.44 -25.81 11.52
C ARG A 88 9.80 -25.71 12.89
N ILE A 89 8.47 -25.64 12.95
CA ILE A 89 7.72 -25.61 14.21
C ILE A 89 7.96 -26.89 15.00
N GLU A 90 7.87 -28.06 14.35
CA GLU A 90 8.14 -29.35 14.99
C GLU A 90 9.57 -29.44 15.53
N LYS A 91 10.56 -29.02 14.72
CA LYS A 91 11.96 -28.95 15.18
C LYS A 91 12.10 -28.04 16.41
N HIS A 92 11.44 -26.90 16.43
CA HIS A 92 11.52 -25.97 17.54
C HIS A 92 10.80 -26.49 18.79
N HIS A 93 9.67 -27.16 18.63
CA HIS A 93 8.92 -27.77 19.72
C HIS A 93 9.71 -28.92 20.38
N ASN A 94 10.44 -29.69 19.58
CA ASN A 94 11.24 -30.83 20.04
C ASN A 94 12.70 -30.45 20.36
N MET A 95 13.02 -29.16 20.42
CA MET A 95 14.36 -28.68 20.76
C MET A 95 14.62 -28.89 22.25
N SER A 96 15.83 -29.32 22.60
CA SER A 96 16.23 -29.42 24.01
C SER A 96 16.46 -28.03 24.61
N GLU A 97 16.38 -27.92 25.93
CA GLU A 97 16.66 -26.66 26.63
C GLU A 97 18.11 -26.20 26.43
N GLU A 98 19.05 -27.12 26.30
CA GLU A 98 20.45 -26.82 26.01
C GLU A 98 20.62 -26.23 24.61
N GLU A 99 20.05 -26.85 23.58
CA GLU A 99 20.12 -26.31 22.20
C GLU A 99 19.40 -24.95 22.10
N ALA A 100 18.31 -24.77 22.84
CA ALA A 100 17.60 -23.49 22.90
C ALA A 100 18.47 -22.39 23.52
N ARG A 101 19.17 -22.70 24.62
CA ARG A 101 20.08 -21.77 25.29
C ARG A 101 21.27 -21.40 24.42
N GLU A 102 21.91 -22.38 23.78
CA GLU A 102 23.01 -22.13 22.83
C GLU A 102 22.58 -21.21 21.69
N ARG A 103 21.37 -21.38 21.16
CA ARG A 103 20.83 -20.49 20.11
C ARG A 103 20.59 -19.08 20.62
N GLU A 104 20.10 -18.92 21.84
CA GLU A 104 19.87 -17.62 22.46
C GLU A 104 21.21 -16.89 22.65
N GLU A 105 22.23 -17.58 23.17
CA GLU A 105 23.58 -17.02 23.34
C GLU A 105 24.19 -16.58 22.01
N LEU A 106 24.12 -17.42 20.97
CA LEU A 106 24.58 -17.07 19.62
C LEU A 106 23.84 -15.85 19.05
N PHE A 107 22.54 -15.73 19.34
CA PHE A 107 21.76 -14.60 18.87
C PHE A 107 22.13 -13.31 19.61
N GLU A 108 22.41 -13.37 20.91
CA GLU A 108 22.92 -12.22 21.67
C GLU A 108 24.30 -11.77 21.16
N GLU A 109 25.21 -12.72 20.89
CA GLU A 109 26.51 -12.39 20.30
C GLU A 109 26.35 -11.72 18.93
N PHE A 110 25.46 -12.25 18.08
CA PHE A 110 25.14 -11.63 16.79
C PHE A 110 24.66 -10.19 16.95
N LYS A 111 23.74 -9.92 17.90
CA LYS A 111 23.25 -8.55 18.16
C LYS A 111 24.39 -7.61 18.52
N GLN A 112 25.28 -8.04 19.42
CA GLN A 112 26.44 -7.25 19.83
C GLN A 112 27.38 -6.96 18.67
N ILE A 113 27.67 -7.95 17.80
CA ILE A 113 28.51 -7.77 16.62
C ILE A 113 27.90 -6.77 15.65
N VAL A 114 26.61 -6.94 15.32
CA VAL A 114 25.92 -6.04 14.39
C VAL A 114 25.94 -4.61 14.89
N ASP A 115 25.70 -4.42 16.18
CA ASP A 115 25.73 -3.10 16.77
C ASP A 115 27.14 -2.54 16.85
N ALA A 116 28.15 -3.32 17.23
CA ALA A 116 29.54 -2.86 17.28
C ALA A 116 30.02 -2.27 15.93
N GLN A 117 29.57 -2.84 14.82
CA GLN A 117 29.92 -2.38 13.47
C GLN A 117 29.16 -1.13 13.01
N ARG A 118 28.09 -0.74 13.71
CA ARG A 118 27.24 0.41 13.33
C ARG A 118 27.70 1.69 14.04
N PRO A 119 27.56 2.88 13.41
CA PRO A 119 27.81 4.15 14.07
C PRO A 119 26.91 4.37 15.31
N PRO A 120 27.34 5.19 16.28
CA PRO A 120 26.47 5.68 17.35
C PRO A 120 25.18 6.31 16.77
N GLY A 121 24.02 6.00 17.35
CA GLY A 121 22.71 6.47 16.86
C GLY A 121 22.09 5.65 15.72
N GLN A 122 22.76 4.60 15.24
CA GLN A 122 22.23 3.67 14.23
C GLN A 122 22.22 2.21 14.71
N LYS A 123 22.35 1.98 16.02
CA LYS A 123 22.29 0.65 16.64
C LYS A 123 20.88 0.07 16.48
N LEU A 124 20.76 -1.22 16.22
CA LEU A 124 19.48 -1.91 16.05
C LEU A 124 18.97 -2.57 17.32
N TYR A 125 19.89 -3.08 18.14
CA TYR A 125 19.55 -4.00 19.24
C TYR A 125 19.80 -3.38 20.62
N SER A 126 20.88 -2.62 20.74
CA SER A 126 21.22 -1.79 21.90
C SER A 126 20.22 -0.65 21.91
N GLN A 127 19.37 -0.60 22.94
CA GLN A 127 18.44 0.51 23.10
C GLN A 127 19.21 1.84 23.08
N SER A 128 18.71 2.78 22.29
CA SER A 128 19.21 4.16 22.23
C SER A 128 18.94 4.89 23.53
#